data_AF-A0A934DXL8-F1
#
_entry.id   AF-A0A934DXL8-F1
#
_cell.length_a   1.000
_cell.length_b   1.000
_cell.length_c   1.000
_cell.angle_alpha   90.00
_cell.angle_beta   90.00
_cell.angle_gamma   90.00
#
_symmetry.space_group_name_H-M   'P 1'
#
loop_
_entity.id
_entity.type
_entity.pdbx_description
1 polymer ?
#
loop_
_entity_poly.entity_id
_entity_poly.type
_entity_poly.pdbx_seq_one_letter_code
_entity_poly.pdbx_strand_id
1 'polypeptide(L)'
;MSIDLDTIPAEVRTRLIAIGRQFGSADTLSQAEATLQAGAAYGQLLEEHGFVAADLERLREARDALRATGAADEPPASARKLTSLEYVRAMRDGKTLRQQARAILHIIMQRLTFSEDPVQHEAARSVSSSLDQTQSSRGDAVRLAAQLDQLRATLTMARVEAMAAKRGGPGLVPRLAHTAERLRATHADRRGTEQGDRIDLVDGIIVELVRDARRASRSAARALGRPEIAGAFELIRLYGVGRP
;
A
#
# COMPACT_ATOMS: atom_id res chain seq x y z
N MET A 1 -4.44 0.53 28.66
CA MET A 1 -4.43 2.00 28.83
C MET A 1 -5.10 2.58 27.57
N SER A 2 -5.24 3.89 27.41
CA SER A 2 -5.80 4.45 26.15
C SER A 2 -4.67 4.92 25.26
N ILE A 3 -4.77 4.69 23.94
CA ILE A 3 -3.80 5.22 22.98
C ILE A 3 -3.90 6.74 22.99
N ASP A 4 -2.78 7.40 23.32
CA ASP A 4 -2.67 8.84 23.18
C ASP A 4 -2.39 9.21 21.72
N LEU A 5 -3.46 9.59 21.01
CA LEU A 5 -3.39 10.00 19.61
C LEU A 5 -2.62 11.31 19.43
N ASP A 6 -2.49 12.13 20.48
CA ASP A 6 -1.92 13.48 20.42
C ASP A 6 -0.39 13.49 20.46
N THR A 7 0.21 12.39 20.87
CA THR A 7 1.66 12.17 20.82
C THR A 7 2.18 11.70 19.46
N ILE A 8 1.29 11.35 18.51
CA ILE A 8 1.69 10.86 17.19
C ILE A 8 2.25 12.02 16.35
N PRO A 9 3.49 11.93 15.82
CA PRO A 9 4.07 12.96 14.97
C PRO A 9 3.17 13.29 13.78
N ALA A 10 3.11 14.58 13.40
CA ALA A 10 2.19 15.05 12.37
C ALA A 10 2.28 14.27 11.05
N GLU A 11 3.51 14.00 10.56
CA GLU A 11 3.72 13.21 9.35
C GLU A 11 3.18 11.78 9.44
N VAL A 12 3.37 11.14 10.61
CA VAL A 12 2.87 9.79 10.88
C VAL A 12 1.35 9.80 10.97
N ARG A 13 0.77 10.81 11.62
CA ARG A 13 -0.68 11.01 11.70
C ARG A 13 -1.30 11.15 10.32
N THR A 14 -0.76 12.01 9.46
CA THR A 14 -1.26 12.19 8.08
C THR A 14 -1.23 10.88 7.30
N ARG A 15 -0.13 10.11 7.43
CA ARG A 15 -0.01 8.78 6.79
C ARG A 15 -1.06 7.80 7.30
N LEU A 16 -1.26 7.72 8.62
CA LEU A 16 -2.24 6.82 9.23
C LEU A 16 -3.68 7.17 8.82
N ILE A 17 -4.04 8.45 8.84
CA ILE A 17 -5.33 8.94 8.33
C ILE A 17 -5.53 8.50 6.87
N ALA A 18 -4.51 8.68 6.03
CA ALA A 18 -4.57 8.27 4.63
C ALA A 18 -4.74 6.74 4.46
N ILE A 19 -4.26 5.93 5.41
CA ILE A 19 -4.48 4.48 5.43
C ILE A 19 -5.92 4.16 5.86
N GLY A 20 -6.39 4.75 6.96
CA GLY A 20 -7.73 4.45 7.51
C GLY A 20 -8.85 4.80 6.54
N ARG A 21 -8.70 5.92 5.82
CA ARG A 21 -9.63 6.35 4.74
C ARG A 21 -9.85 5.32 3.63
N GLN A 22 -9.00 4.29 3.53
CA GLN A 22 -9.09 3.25 2.49
C GLN A 22 -10.06 2.12 2.87
N PHE A 23 -10.40 1.98 4.15
CA PHE A 23 -11.18 0.87 4.69
C PHE A 23 -12.38 1.40 5.46
N GLY A 24 -13.48 0.65 5.47
CA GLY A 24 -14.63 1.00 6.31
C GLY A 24 -14.37 0.54 7.75
N SER A 25 -14.76 1.35 8.74
CA SER A 25 -14.50 1.06 10.15
C SER A 25 -15.07 -0.29 10.61
N ALA A 26 -16.20 -0.73 10.05
CA ALA A 26 -16.74 -2.07 10.31
C ALA A 26 -15.82 -3.21 9.83
N ASP A 27 -15.23 -3.09 8.63
CA ASP A 27 -14.28 -4.08 8.10
C ASP A 27 -12.96 -4.04 8.89
N THR A 28 -12.52 -2.84 9.28
CA THR A 28 -11.33 -2.64 10.12
C THR A 28 -11.49 -3.30 11.48
N LEU A 29 -12.62 -3.10 12.16
CA LEU A 29 -12.95 -3.76 13.43
C LEU A 29 -13.01 -5.28 13.28
N SER A 30 -13.70 -5.77 12.25
CA SER A 30 -13.78 -7.21 11.98
C SER A 30 -12.38 -7.82 11.75
N GLN A 31 -11.48 -7.12 11.06
CA GLN A 31 -10.10 -7.57 10.89
C GLN A 31 -9.31 -7.54 12.20
N ALA A 32 -9.48 -6.50 13.02
CA ALA A 32 -8.81 -6.39 14.32
C ALA A 32 -9.19 -7.56 15.23
N GLU A 33 -10.48 -7.89 15.30
CA GLU A 33 -11.00 -9.02 16.08
C GLU A 33 -10.43 -10.36 15.61
N ALA A 34 -10.44 -10.62 14.30
CA ALA A 34 -9.86 -11.83 13.73
C ALA A 34 -8.35 -11.94 14.06
N THR A 35 -7.62 -10.83 13.98
CA THR A 35 -6.19 -10.77 14.29
C THR A 35 -5.92 -11.00 15.78
N LEU A 36 -6.74 -10.44 16.67
CA LEU A 36 -6.63 -10.68 18.12
C LEU A 36 -6.96 -12.13 18.49
N GLN A 37 -7.94 -12.75 17.83
CA GLN A 37 -8.26 -14.17 18.01
C GLN A 37 -7.10 -15.05 17.54
N ALA A 38 -6.48 -14.75 16.40
CA ALA A 38 -5.28 -15.43 15.93
C ALA A 38 -4.09 -15.21 16.89
N GLY A 39 -3.94 -13.99 17.43
CA GLY A 39 -2.95 -13.64 18.44
C GLY A 39 -3.07 -14.46 19.72
N ALA A 40 -4.29 -14.80 20.15
CA ALA A 40 -4.50 -15.68 21.30
C ALA A 40 -4.00 -17.11 21.06
N ALA A 41 -4.04 -17.60 19.80
CA ALA A 41 -3.60 -18.95 19.45
C ALA A 41 -2.11 -19.04 19.09
N TYR A 42 -1.57 -18.00 18.44
CA TYR A 42 -0.24 -18.05 17.80
C TYR A 42 0.67 -16.87 18.15
N GLY A 43 0.22 -15.91 18.97
CA GLY A 43 0.94 -14.65 19.22
C GLY A 43 2.35 -14.85 19.74
N GLN A 44 2.56 -15.81 20.64
CA GLN A 44 3.90 -16.12 21.18
C GLN A 44 4.87 -16.59 20.08
N LEU A 45 4.38 -17.26 19.04
CA LEU A 45 5.20 -17.71 17.90
C LEU A 45 5.62 -16.55 16.97
N LEU A 46 5.10 -15.34 17.18
CA LEU A 46 5.44 -14.15 16.39
C LEU A 46 6.51 -13.27 17.04
N GLU A 47 6.83 -13.48 18.31
CA GLU A 47 7.71 -12.60 19.08
C GLU A 47 9.12 -12.55 18.47
N GLU A 48 9.69 -13.72 18.14
CA GLU A 48 10.97 -13.84 17.45
C GLU A 48 10.95 -13.26 16.01
N HIS A 49 9.77 -12.96 15.48
CA HIS A 49 9.55 -12.37 14.15
C HIS A 49 9.13 -10.90 14.21
N GLY A 50 9.24 -10.26 15.38
CA GLY A 50 9.11 -8.82 15.57
C GLY A 50 7.69 -8.32 15.79
N PHE A 51 6.73 -9.19 16.14
CA PHE A 51 5.39 -8.78 16.57
C PHE A 51 5.11 -9.35 17.96
N VAL A 52 5.12 -8.48 18.97
CA VAL A 52 5.17 -8.86 20.39
C VAL A 52 3.84 -8.65 21.10
N ALA A 53 3.72 -9.12 22.34
CA ALA A 53 2.52 -8.95 23.16
C ALA A 53 2.07 -7.47 23.28
N ALA A 54 3.01 -6.52 23.32
CA ALA A 54 2.69 -5.10 23.35
C ALA A 54 1.97 -4.61 22.06
N ASP A 55 2.27 -5.19 20.90
CA ASP A 55 1.59 -4.84 19.65
C ASP A 55 0.16 -5.37 19.61
N LEU A 56 -0.08 -6.57 20.17
CA LEU A 56 -1.42 -7.12 20.37
C LEU A 56 -2.25 -6.28 21.36
N GLU A 57 -1.63 -5.80 22.43
CA GLU A 57 -2.30 -4.90 23.36
C GLU A 57 -2.65 -3.57 22.70
N ARG A 58 -1.71 -2.99 21.93
CA ARG A 58 -1.98 -1.77 21.15
C ARG A 58 -3.11 -1.97 20.13
N LEU A 59 -3.20 -3.13 19.50
CA LEU A 59 -4.31 -3.47 18.60
C LEU A 59 -5.65 -3.56 19.35
N ARG A 60 -5.65 -4.12 20.57
CA ARG A 60 -6.82 -4.18 21.44
C ARG A 60 -7.29 -2.78 21.83
N GLU A 61 -6.38 -1.91 22.27
CA GLU A 61 -6.69 -0.53 22.62
C GLU A 61 -7.23 0.26 21.43
N ALA A 62 -6.62 0.12 20.24
CA ALA A 62 -7.08 0.79 19.02
C ALA A 62 -8.49 0.32 18.60
N ARG A 63 -8.76 -0.99 18.67
CA ARG A 63 -10.09 -1.55 18.41
C ARG A 63 -11.13 -0.98 19.38
N ASP A 64 -10.81 -0.93 20.67
CA ASP A 64 -11.74 -0.46 21.69
C ASP A 64 -12.00 1.05 21.55
N ALA A 65 -10.97 1.83 21.22
CA ALA A 65 -11.11 3.24 20.88
C ALA A 65 -12.02 3.45 19.64
N LEU A 66 -11.85 2.64 18.58
CA LEU A 66 -12.69 2.74 17.39
C LEU A 66 -14.15 2.35 17.69
N ARG A 67 -14.39 1.28 18.46
CA ARG A 67 -15.74 0.90 18.91
C ARG A 67 -16.43 2.01 19.69
N ALA A 68 -15.70 2.69 20.59
CA ALA A 68 -16.24 3.77 21.39
C ALA A 68 -16.73 4.98 20.56
N THR A 69 -16.30 5.10 19.30
CA THR A 69 -16.79 6.17 18.41
C THR A 69 -18.18 5.90 17.81
N GLY A 70 -18.68 4.66 17.88
CA GLY A 70 -19.93 4.25 17.23
C GLY A 70 -19.85 4.18 15.69
N ALA A 71 -18.68 4.41 15.09
CA ALA A 71 -18.49 4.42 13.63
C ALA A 71 -18.80 3.07 12.95
N ALA A 72 -18.87 1.99 13.73
CA ALA A 72 -19.27 0.66 13.26
C ALA A 72 -20.78 0.51 13.03
N ASP A 73 -21.58 1.31 13.76
CA ASP A 73 -23.04 1.25 13.79
C ASP A 73 -23.69 2.23 12.81
N GLU A 74 -22.91 3.18 12.28
CA GLU A 74 -23.35 3.99 11.15
C GLU A 74 -23.64 3.07 9.95
N PRO A 75 -24.78 3.26 9.25
CA PRO A 75 -25.07 2.47 8.06
C PRO A 75 -23.87 2.56 7.13
N PRO A 76 -23.41 1.43 6.55
CA PRO A 76 -22.17 1.41 5.79
C PRO A 76 -22.30 2.51 4.76
N ALA A 77 -21.39 3.49 4.80
CA ALA A 77 -21.32 4.59 3.85
C ALA A 77 -21.15 4.03 2.44
N SER A 78 -22.24 3.51 1.86
CA SER A 78 -22.31 2.87 0.56
C SER A 78 -22.04 3.88 -0.54
N ALA A 79 -22.17 5.18 -0.22
CA ALA A 79 -21.68 6.30 -1.00
C ALA A 79 -20.13 6.41 -1.05
N ARG A 80 -19.38 5.88 -0.06
CA ARG A 80 -17.90 5.79 -0.09
C ARG A 80 -17.39 4.47 -0.71
N LYS A 81 -18.27 3.48 -0.95
CA LYS A 81 -17.90 2.13 -1.45
C LYS A 81 -17.65 2.05 -2.95
N LEU A 82 -18.30 2.88 -3.77
CA LEU A 82 -17.96 2.99 -5.20
C LEU A 82 -16.52 3.46 -5.39
N THR A 83 -16.10 4.44 -4.57
CA THR A 83 -14.73 4.94 -4.51
C THR A 83 -13.75 3.92 -3.93
N SER A 84 -14.15 2.98 -3.06
CA SER A 84 -13.23 1.94 -2.55
C SER A 84 -12.93 0.86 -3.60
N LEU A 85 -13.93 0.41 -4.37
CA LEU A 85 -13.71 -0.50 -5.49
C LEU A 85 -12.93 0.16 -6.62
N GLU A 86 -13.26 1.40 -6.96
CA GLU A 86 -12.51 2.18 -7.95
C GLU A 86 -11.09 2.49 -7.49
N TYR A 87 -10.88 2.82 -6.21
CA TYR A 87 -9.55 2.99 -5.62
C TYR A 87 -8.75 1.69 -5.66
N VAL A 88 -9.33 0.57 -5.24
CA VAL A 88 -8.67 -0.75 -5.28
C VAL A 88 -8.32 -1.13 -6.72
N ARG A 89 -9.23 -0.89 -7.68
CA ARG A 89 -8.97 -1.10 -9.12
C ARG A 89 -7.85 -0.18 -9.60
N ALA A 90 -7.90 1.12 -9.32
CA ALA A 90 -6.87 2.08 -9.70
C ALA A 90 -5.49 1.72 -9.11
N MET A 91 -5.44 1.27 -7.85
CA MET A 91 -4.22 0.80 -7.20
C MET A 91 -3.69 -0.47 -7.86
N ARG A 92 -4.55 -1.42 -8.22
CA ARG A 92 -4.16 -2.64 -8.93
C ARG A 92 -3.63 -2.34 -10.33
N ASP A 93 -4.35 -1.51 -11.08
CA ASP A 93 -3.99 -1.09 -12.43
C ASP A 93 -2.65 -0.34 -12.39
N GLY A 94 -2.49 0.60 -11.44
CA GLY A 94 -1.25 1.33 -11.23
C GLY A 94 -0.08 0.41 -10.89
N LYS A 95 -0.25 -0.56 -9.98
CA LYS A 95 0.82 -1.54 -9.67
C LYS A 95 1.21 -2.37 -10.90
N THR A 96 0.22 -2.81 -11.68
CA THR A 96 0.42 -3.58 -12.91
C THR A 96 1.19 -2.77 -13.95
N LEU A 97 0.74 -1.54 -14.23
CA LEU A 97 1.38 -0.64 -15.18
C LEU A 97 2.80 -0.26 -14.75
N ARG A 98 3.01 -0.03 -13.44
CA ARG A 98 4.34 0.21 -12.87
C ARG A 98 5.28 -0.98 -13.14
N GLN A 99 4.82 -2.21 -12.89
CA GLN A 99 5.62 -3.41 -13.17
C GLN A 99 5.94 -3.53 -14.67
N GLN A 100 4.96 -3.29 -15.54
CA GLN A 100 5.15 -3.31 -16.98
C GLN A 100 6.17 -2.27 -17.46
N ALA A 101 6.05 -1.02 -17.01
CA ALA A 101 6.97 0.07 -17.38
C ALA A 101 8.39 -0.22 -16.91
N ARG A 102 8.55 -0.72 -15.67
CA ARG A 102 9.84 -1.13 -15.13
C ARG A 102 10.49 -2.25 -15.93
N ALA A 103 9.72 -3.24 -16.39
CA ALA A 103 10.25 -4.32 -17.23
C ALA A 103 10.81 -3.79 -18.55
N ILE A 104 10.09 -2.88 -19.22
CA ILE A 104 10.56 -2.22 -20.45
C ILE A 104 11.86 -1.44 -20.17
N LEU A 105 11.86 -0.61 -19.14
CA LEU A 105 13.01 0.22 -18.78
C LEU A 105 14.22 -0.62 -18.37
N HIS A 106 14.03 -1.75 -17.69
CA HIS A 106 15.13 -2.65 -17.34
C HIS A 106 15.81 -3.23 -18.58
N ILE A 107 15.03 -3.68 -19.58
CA ILE A 107 15.57 -4.17 -20.85
C ILE A 107 16.30 -3.05 -21.61
N ILE A 108 15.76 -1.83 -21.60
CA ILE A 108 16.40 -0.68 -22.25
C ILE A 108 17.71 -0.33 -21.55
N MET A 109 17.72 -0.26 -20.22
CA MET A 109 18.90 -0.02 -19.41
C MET A 109 20.01 -1.03 -19.73
N GLN A 110 19.69 -2.32 -19.76
CA GLN A 110 20.65 -3.36 -20.13
C GLN A 110 21.28 -3.07 -21.49
N ARG A 111 20.48 -2.75 -22.51
CA ARG A 111 21.00 -2.47 -23.85
C ARG A 111 21.82 -1.19 -23.93
N LEU A 112 21.42 -0.13 -23.22
CA LEU A 112 22.17 1.12 -23.14
C LEU A 112 23.51 0.92 -22.42
N THR A 113 23.59 -0.02 -21.47
CA THR A 113 24.82 -0.35 -20.72
C THR A 113 25.85 -1.10 -21.58
N PHE A 114 25.40 -1.83 -22.61
CA PHE A 114 26.30 -2.54 -23.53
C PHE A 114 26.67 -1.71 -24.78
N SER A 115 26.31 -0.42 -24.80
CA SER A 115 26.65 0.47 -25.91
C SER A 115 28.06 1.03 -25.76
N GLU A 116 28.75 1.28 -26.87
CA GLU A 116 30.05 1.97 -26.84
C GLU A 116 29.88 3.50 -26.71
N ASP A 117 28.66 4.01 -26.86
CA ASP A 117 28.33 5.42 -26.83
C ASP A 117 28.22 5.98 -25.38
N PRO A 118 29.10 6.92 -24.96
CA PRO A 118 29.04 7.54 -23.63
C PRO A 118 27.70 8.21 -23.32
N VAL A 119 27.02 8.72 -24.35
CA VAL A 119 25.70 9.37 -24.24
C VAL A 119 24.63 8.35 -23.84
N GLN A 120 24.77 7.10 -24.29
CA GLN A 120 23.89 5.99 -23.93
C GLN A 120 24.18 5.47 -22.52
N HIS A 121 25.44 5.45 -22.09
CA HIS A 121 25.79 5.16 -20.70
C HIS A 121 25.18 6.15 -19.70
N GLU A 122 25.17 7.43 -20.02
CA GLU A 122 24.48 8.42 -19.19
C GLU A 122 22.97 8.15 -19.11
N ALA A 123 22.35 7.82 -20.24
CA ALA A 123 20.94 7.44 -20.27
C ALA A 123 20.68 6.17 -19.44
N ALA A 124 21.57 5.17 -19.47
CA ALA A 124 21.48 3.97 -18.64
C ALA A 124 21.45 4.31 -17.14
N ARG A 125 22.31 5.24 -16.69
CA ARG A 125 22.33 5.71 -15.29
C ARG A 125 21.01 6.39 -14.89
N SER A 126 20.47 7.25 -15.74
CA SER A 126 19.18 7.91 -15.50
C SER A 126 18.02 6.91 -15.42
N VAL A 127 18.03 5.89 -16.28
CA VAL A 127 17.05 4.79 -16.23
C VAL A 127 17.21 3.98 -14.94
N SER A 128 18.44 3.62 -14.55
CA SER A 128 18.71 2.88 -13.30
C SER A 128 18.16 3.64 -12.08
N SER A 129 18.48 4.93 -11.96
CA SER A 129 17.98 5.78 -10.88
C SER A 129 16.45 5.79 -10.78
N SER A 130 15.77 5.84 -11.94
CA SER A 130 14.31 5.78 -11.99
C SER A 130 13.75 4.40 -11.61
N LEU A 131 14.47 3.31 -11.93
CA LEU A 131 14.12 1.96 -11.47
C LEU A 131 14.32 1.80 -9.96
N ASP A 132 15.28 2.48 -9.34
CA ASP A 132 15.46 2.39 -7.88
C ASP A 132 14.35 3.16 -7.15
N GLN A 133 14.07 4.39 -7.57
CA GLN A 133 13.09 5.27 -6.92
C GLN A 133 11.64 4.78 -7.04
N THR A 134 11.34 3.93 -8.03
CA THR A 134 9.97 3.43 -8.28
C THR A 134 9.71 2.00 -7.80
N GLN A 135 10.58 1.42 -6.95
CA GLN A 135 10.48 0.02 -6.52
C GLN A 135 9.22 -0.27 -5.67
N SER A 136 8.85 0.61 -4.74
CA SER A 136 7.69 0.41 -3.85
C SER A 136 6.94 1.71 -3.57
N SER A 137 5.61 1.68 -3.71
CA SER A 137 4.74 2.77 -3.26
C SER A 137 4.25 2.58 -1.82
N ARG A 138 4.57 1.45 -1.17
CA ARG A 138 4.09 1.09 0.18
C ARG A 138 2.56 1.16 0.35
N GLY A 139 1.80 1.01 -0.74
CA GLY A 139 0.34 1.09 -0.71
C GLY A 139 -0.24 2.50 -0.71
N ASP A 140 0.59 3.53 -0.88
CA ASP A 140 0.17 4.92 -1.00
C ASP A 140 -0.14 5.29 -2.46
N ALA A 141 -1.32 5.85 -2.70
CA ALA A 141 -1.81 6.20 -4.04
C ALA A 141 -1.12 7.44 -4.64
N VAL A 142 -0.81 8.45 -3.82
CA VAL A 142 -0.12 9.67 -4.27
C VAL A 142 1.30 9.33 -4.69
N ARG A 143 1.99 8.53 -3.87
CA ARG A 143 3.31 8.01 -4.18
C ARG A 143 3.29 7.10 -5.40
N LEU A 144 2.28 6.24 -5.54
CA LEU A 144 2.13 5.42 -6.75
C LEU A 144 1.94 6.31 -7.99
N ALA A 145 1.08 7.33 -7.94
CA ALA A 145 0.88 8.27 -9.05
C ALA A 145 2.19 8.98 -9.43
N ALA A 146 2.96 9.47 -8.45
CA ALA A 146 4.27 10.08 -8.68
C ALA A 146 5.26 9.09 -9.34
N GLN A 147 5.28 7.83 -8.91
CA GLN A 147 6.09 6.78 -9.55
C GLN A 147 5.67 6.51 -11.00
N LEU A 148 4.36 6.51 -11.30
CA LEU A 148 3.88 6.33 -12.67
C LEU A 148 4.31 7.50 -13.57
N ASP A 149 4.28 8.73 -13.07
CA ASP A 149 4.76 9.89 -13.81
C ASP A 149 6.27 9.88 -14.04
N GLN A 150 7.05 9.47 -13.04
CA GLN A 150 8.49 9.30 -13.20
C GLN A 150 8.82 8.24 -14.26
N LEU A 151 8.12 7.09 -14.25
CA LEU A 151 8.29 6.05 -15.27
C LEU A 151 7.88 6.53 -16.66
N ARG A 152 6.78 7.29 -16.74
CA ARG A 152 6.33 7.93 -17.98
C ARG A 152 7.41 8.88 -18.53
N ALA A 153 7.91 9.80 -17.70
CA ALA A 153 8.95 10.74 -18.07
C ALA A 153 10.23 10.03 -18.56
N THR A 154 10.60 8.92 -17.91
CA THR A 154 11.76 8.11 -18.31
C THR A 154 11.55 7.43 -19.66
N LEU A 155 10.35 6.90 -19.92
CA LEU A 155 10.01 6.26 -21.21
C LEU A 155 9.97 7.25 -22.37
N THR A 156 9.65 8.52 -22.11
CA THR A 156 9.60 9.60 -23.11
C THR A 156 10.88 10.43 -23.15
N MET A 157 11.90 10.08 -22.38
CA MET A 157 13.21 10.73 -22.48
C MET A 157 13.77 10.48 -23.89
N ALA A 158 14.18 11.52 -24.61
CA ALA A 158 14.55 11.43 -26.04
C ALA A 158 15.53 10.27 -26.36
N ARG A 159 16.49 10.02 -25.47
CA ARG A 159 17.50 8.95 -25.61
C ARG A 159 16.95 7.53 -25.38
N VAL A 160 15.77 7.40 -24.76
CA VAL A 160 15.08 6.14 -24.44
C VAL A 160 13.89 5.90 -25.36
N GLU A 161 13.25 6.96 -25.83
CA GLU A 161 11.99 6.93 -26.58
C GLU A 161 12.05 5.99 -27.80
N ALA A 162 13.11 6.09 -28.62
CA ALA A 162 13.26 5.23 -29.80
C ALA A 162 13.32 3.73 -29.47
N MET A 163 13.88 3.37 -28.31
CA MET A 163 13.92 2.00 -27.82
C MET A 163 12.60 1.60 -27.16
N ALA A 164 11.95 2.51 -26.45
CA ALA A 164 10.63 2.30 -25.85
C ALA A 164 9.55 2.11 -26.92
N ALA A 165 9.62 2.84 -28.04
CA ALA A 165 8.75 2.72 -29.20
C ALA A 165 8.62 1.26 -29.68
N LYS A 166 9.75 0.54 -29.75
CA LYS A 166 9.83 -0.86 -30.20
C LYS A 166 9.35 -1.89 -29.16
N ARG A 167 9.00 -1.46 -27.95
CA ARG A 167 8.69 -2.34 -26.79
C ARG A 167 7.33 -2.06 -26.17
N GLY A 168 6.44 -1.37 -26.89
CA GLY A 168 5.11 -1.03 -26.41
C GLY A 168 5.05 0.24 -25.55
N GLY A 169 6.12 1.05 -25.52
CA GLY A 169 6.15 2.36 -24.86
C GLY A 169 5.01 3.30 -25.28
N PRO A 170 4.70 3.47 -26.59
CA PRO A 170 3.67 4.40 -27.05
C PRO A 170 2.27 4.07 -26.53
N GLY A 171 1.94 2.78 -26.39
CA GLY A 171 0.67 2.36 -25.79
C GLY A 171 0.66 2.45 -24.26
N LEU A 172 1.83 2.40 -23.62
CA LEU A 172 1.96 2.41 -22.16
C LEU A 172 1.98 3.83 -21.58
N VAL A 173 2.65 4.78 -22.23
CA VAL A 173 2.77 6.19 -21.81
C VAL A 173 1.41 6.86 -21.49
N PRO A 174 0.38 6.82 -22.37
CA PRO A 174 -0.91 7.43 -22.06
C PRO A 174 -1.65 6.70 -20.92
N ARG A 175 -1.49 5.37 -20.80
CA ARG A 175 -2.10 4.59 -19.72
C ARG A 175 -1.48 4.94 -18.36
N LEU A 176 -0.17 5.19 -18.30
CA LEU A 176 0.52 5.66 -17.10
C LEU A 176 -0.02 7.03 -16.65
N ALA A 177 -0.13 7.99 -17.57
CA ALA A 177 -0.65 9.33 -17.28
C ALA A 177 -2.09 9.25 -16.75
N HIS A 178 -2.98 8.58 -17.49
CA HIS A 178 -4.38 8.43 -17.11
C HIS A 178 -4.56 7.76 -15.75
N THR A 179 -3.76 6.72 -15.45
CA THR A 179 -3.84 6.03 -14.15
C THR A 179 -3.30 6.89 -13.02
N ALA A 180 -2.23 7.67 -13.25
CA ALA A 180 -1.71 8.63 -12.27
C ALA A 180 -2.75 9.70 -11.92
N GLU A 181 -3.44 10.25 -12.92
CA GLU A 181 -4.55 11.19 -12.73
C GLU A 181 -5.71 10.57 -11.93
N ARG A 182 -6.14 9.35 -12.27
CA ARG A 182 -7.18 8.63 -11.51
C ARG A 182 -6.79 8.41 -10.05
N LEU A 183 -5.53 8.02 -9.79
CA LEU A 183 -5.02 7.85 -8.42
C LEU A 183 -5.04 9.17 -7.64
N ARG A 184 -4.75 10.31 -8.28
CA ARG A 184 -4.87 11.63 -7.63
C ARG A 184 -6.32 12.03 -7.39
N ALA A 185 -7.20 11.81 -8.35
CA ALA A 185 -8.63 12.14 -8.25
C ALA A 185 -9.28 11.39 -7.08
N THR A 186 -9.00 10.08 -6.94
CA THR A 186 -9.50 9.27 -5.81
C THR A 186 -9.01 9.73 -4.43
N HIS A 187 -7.97 10.57 -4.37
CA HIS A 187 -7.44 11.14 -3.13
C HIS A 187 -7.98 12.55 -2.84
N ALA A 188 -8.38 13.32 -3.86
CA ALA A 188 -8.84 14.71 -3.71
C ALA A 188 -10.21 14.82 -3.01
N ASP A 189 -11.10 13.84 -3.20
CA ASP A 189 -12.47 13.85 -2.66
C ASP A 189 -12.59 13.52 -1.16
N ARG A 190 -11.47 13.46 -0.43
CA ARG A 190 -11.42 12.91 0.94
C ARG A 190 -10.97 13.91 2.02
N ARG A 191 -11.36 15.19 1.95
CA ARG A 191 -11.18 16.09 3.11
C ARG A 191 -12.24 15.77 4.17
N GLY A 192 -11.82 15.12 5.25
CA GLY A 192 -12.67 14.78 6.40
C GLY A 192 -12.90 15.98 7.34
N THR A 193 -13.88 15.84 8.23
CA THR A 193 -14.01 16.68 9.43
C THR A 193 -12.96 16.24 10.45
N GLU A 194 -12.64 17.08 11.45
CA GLU A 194 -11.69 16.69 12.52
C GLU A 194 -12.10 15.38 13.23
N GLN A 195 -13.41 15.17 13.42
CA GLN A 195 -13.95 13.93 13.96
C GLN A 195 -13.75 12.75 13.02
N GLY A 196 -13.96 12.93 11.71
CA GLY A 196 -13.67 11.90 10.70
C GLY A 196 -12.18 11.57 10.64
N ASP A 197 -11.31 12.56 10.75
CA ASP A 197 -9.85 12.37 10.77
C ASP A 197 -9.37 11.61 12.00
N ARG A 198 -10.03 11.78 13.16
CA ARG A 198 -9.76 10.96 14.36
C ARG A 198 -10.18 9.50 14.15
N ILE A 199 -11.33 9.24 13.53
CA ILE A 199 -11.78 7.88 13.20
C ILE A 199 -10.82 7.24 12.19
N ASP A 200 -10.52 7.93 11.10
CA ASP A 200 -9.57 7.50 10.06
C ASP A 200 -8.16 7.24 10.64
N LEU A 201 -7.72 8.02 11.63
CA LEU A 201 -6.45 7.81 12.31
C LEU A 201 -6.43 6.47 13.06
N VAL A 202 -7.48 6.17 13.82
CA VAL A 202 -7.58 4.90 14.57
C VAL A 202 -7.72 3.72 13.61
N ASP A 203 -8.53 3.84 12.55
CA ASP A 203 -8.61 2.87 11.46
C ASP A 203 -7.23 2.60 10.85
N GLY A 204 -6.45 3.66 10.59
CA GLY A 204 -5.09 3.57 10.08
C GLY A 204 -4.14 2.81 10.98
N ILE A 205 -4.20 3.05 12.30
CA ILE A 205 -3.39 2.36 13.32
C ILE A 205 -3.70 0.86 13.30
N ILE A 206 -4.98 0.50 13.30
CA ILE A 206 -5.42 -0.89 13.24
C ILE A 206 -4.88 -1.56 11.97
N VAL A 207 -5.05 -0.93 10.81
CA VAL A 207 -4.63 -1.49 9.53
C VAL A 207 -3.11 -1.72 9.48
N GLU A 208 -2.31 -0.82 10.07
CA GLU A 208 -0.86 -1.01 10.15
C GLU A 208 -0.50 -2.20 11.06
N LEU A 209 -1.09 -2.29 12.25
CA LEU A 209 -0.85 -3.38 13.20
C LEU A 209 -1.24 -4.75 12.63
N VAL A 210 -2.38 -4.89 11.96
CA VAL A 210 -2.77 -6.18 11.36
C VAL A 210 -1.87 -6.55 10.17
N ARG A 211 -1.37 -5.56 9.40
CA ARG A 211 -0.37 -5.82 8.35
C ARG A 211 0.95 -6.29 8.95
N ASP A 212 1.35 -5.77 10.10
CA ASP A 212 2.58 -6.16 10.80
C ASP A 212 2.46 -7.57 11.36
N ALA A 213 1.34 -7.89 12.01
CA ALA A 213 1.01 -9.25 12.45
C ALA A 213 1.07 -10.24 11.27
N ARG A 214 0.52 -9.87 10.10
CA ARG A 214 0.59 -10.68 8.88
C ARG A 214 2.00 -10.85 8.32
N ARG A 215 2.85 -9.82 8.42
CA ARG A 215 4.27 -9.94 8.00
C ARG A 215 5.02 -10.90 8.92
N ALA A 216 4.87 -10.75 10.23
CA ALA A 216 5.48 -11.63 11.22
C ALA A 216 4.99 -13.07 11.07
N SER A 217 3.69 -13.30 10.87
CA SER A 217 3.11 -14.64 10.76
C SER A 217 3.58 -15.41 9.53
N ARG A 218 3.81 -14.73 8.41
CA ARG A 218 4.42 -15.34 7.22
C ARG A 218 5.88 -15.71 7.45
N SER A 219 6.60 -14.95 8.26
CA SER A 219 7.97 -15.25 8.65
C SER A 219 7.99 -16.50 9.57
N ALA A 220 7.18 -16.50 10.62
CA ALA A 220 7.03 -17.61 11.56
C ALA A 220 6.58 -18.91 10.87
N ALA A 221 5.58 -18.84 10.00
CA ALA A 221 5.08 -20.00 9.25
C ALA A 221 6.18 -20.67 8.42
N ARG A 222 7.08 -19.89 7.81
CA ARG A 222 8.21 -20.42 7.03
C ARG A 222 9.28 -21.02 7.93
N ALA A 223 9.65 -20.33 9.01
CA ALA A 223 10.68 -20.78 9.93
C ALA A 223 10.29 -22.08 10.64
N LEU A 224 9.02 -22.21 11.01
CA LEU A 224 8.49 -23.34 11.78
C LEU A 224 7.91 -24.46 10.89
N GLY A 225 7.78 -24.24 9.58
CA GLY A 225 7.12 -25.20 8.67
C GLY A 225 5.62 -25.36 8.90
N ARG A 226 4.96 -24.32 9.42
CA ARG A 226 3.55 -24.33 9.88
C ARG A 226 2.70 -23.31 9.11
N PRO A 227 2.19 -23.66 7.91
CA PRO A 227 1.46 -22.72 7.05
C PRO A 227 0.16 -22.20 7.66
N GLU A 228 -0.44 -22.94 8.60
CA GLU A 228 -1.64 -22.53 9.32
C GLU A 228 -1.46 -21.23 10.13
N ILE A 229 -0.23 -20.94 10.59
CA ILE A 229 0.09 -19.69 11.29
C ILE A 229 -0.14 -18.51 10.35
N ALA A 230 0.38 -18.57 9.11
CA ALA A 230 0.15 -17.51 8.15
C ALA A 230 -1.35 -17.38 7.83
N GLY A 231 -2.03 -18.50 7.60
CA GLY A 231 -3.47 -18.55 7.30
C GLY A 231 -4.35 -17.86 8.35
N ALA A 232 -4.01 -17.99 9.63
CA ALA A 232 -4.76 -17.36 10.73
C ALA A 232 -4.72 -15.83 10.72
N PHE A 233 -3.68 -15.21 10.13
CA PHE A 233 -3.50 -13.75 10.07
C PHE A 233 -3.84 -13.17 8.69
N GLU A 234 -4.54 -13.91 7.83
CA GLU A 234 -4.97 -13.38 6.52
C GLU A 234 -5.83 -12.12 6.67
N LEU A 235 -5.61 -11.16 5.76
CA LEU A 235 -6.28 -9.85 5.79
C LEU A 235 -7.61 -9.87 5.01
N ILE A 236 -8.40 -10.94 5.18
CA ILE A 236 -9.59 -11.22 4.36
C ILE A 236 -10.65 -10.15 4.52
N ARG A 237 -10.82 -9.59 5.73
CA ARG A 237 -11.85 -8.57 5.97
C ARG A 237 -11.50 -7.25 5.27
N LEU A 238 -10.21 -6.95 5.11
CA LEU A 238 -9.75 -5.73 4.43
C LEU A 238 -9.63 -5.90 2.90
N TYR A 239 -9.23 -7.08 2.41
CA TYR A 239 -8.88 -7.25 0.99
C TYR A 239 -9.69 -8.33 0.24
N GLY A 240 -10.46 -9.16 0.93
CA GLY A 240 -11.14 -10.33 0.37
C GLY A 240 -10.23 -11.57 0.24
N VAL A 241 -10.82 -12.70 -0.15
CA VAL A 241 -10.11 -13.99 -0.31
C VAL A 241 -9.18 -13.95 -1.52
N GLY A 242 -7.94 -14.41 -1.36
CA GLY A 242 -7.01 -14.65 -2.48
C GLY A 242 -6.19 -13.45 -2.98
N ARG A 243 -6.01 -12.39 -2.18
CA ARG A 243 -5.13 -11.27 -2.53
C ARG A 243 -3.79 -11.35 -1.77
N PRO A 244 -2.64 -11.33 -2.47
CA PRO A 244 -1.32 -11.45 -1.85
C PRO A 244 -0.89 -10.24 -1.03
#